data_AF-A0A1T5HBA7-F1
#
_entry.id   AF-A0A1T5HBA7-F1
#
_cell.length_a   1.000
_cell.length_b   1.000
_cell.length_c   1.000
_cell.angle_alpha   90.00
_cell.angle_beta   90.00
_cell.angle_gamma   90.00
#
_symmetry.space_group_name_H-M   'P 1'
#
loop_
_entity.id
_entity.type
_entity.pdbx_description
1 polymer ?
#
loop_
_entity_poly.entity_id
_entity_poly.type
_entity_poly.pdbx_seq_one_letter_code
_entity_poly.pdbx_strand_id
1 'polypeptide(L)' 'MTSAMTRKIPPAEMEARAGEVAALLKTLSHPARLRLACALAEGEYAVGELEERLGIRQPTLSQ' A
#
# COMPACT_ATOMS: atom_id res chain seq x y z
N MET A 1 -0.25 28.38 -0.88
CA MET A 1 0.96 27.84 -1.55
C MET A 1 1.99 27.50 -0.48
N THR A 2 1.92 26.31 0.12
CA THR A 2 2.92 25.84 1.07
C THR A 2 4.11 25.30 0.29
N SER A 3 5.20 26.07 0.29
CA SER A 3 6.49 25.68 -0.27
C SER A 3 6.99 24.43 0.47
N ALA A 4 6.98 23.29 -0.21
CA ALA A 4 7.64 22.09 0.28
C ALA A 4 9.16 22.35 0.23
N MET A 5 9.77 22.58 1.38
CA MET A 5 11.22 22.56 1.52
C MET A 5 11.76 21.26 0.91
N THR A 6 12.49 21.34 -0.21
CA THR A 6 13.22 20.21 -0.77
C THR A 6 14.31 19.81 0.22
N ARG A 7 13.99 18.86 1.10
CA ARG A 7 14.97 18.24 1.97
C ARG A 7 15.89 17.42 1.07
N LYS A 8 17.16 17.83 0.93
CA LYS A 8 18.18 17.00 0.27
C LYS A 8 18.42 15.77 1.14
N ILE A 9 17.96 14.62 0.69
CA ILE A 9 18.25 13.32 1.31
C ILE A 9 19.67 12.92 0.88
N PRO A 10 20.58 12.62 1.83
CA PRO A 10 21.90 12.08 1.51
C PRO A 10 21.80 10.80 0.65
N PRO A 11 22.70 10.54 -0.31
CA PRO A 11 22.61 9.36 -1.17
C PRO A 11 22.46 8.03 -0.43
N ALA A 12 23.21 7.83 0.65
CA ALA A 12 23.13 6.61 1.46
C ALA A 12 21.76 6.45 2.17
N GLU A 13 21.17 7.56 2.65
CA GLU A 13 19.82 7.53 3.23
C GLU A 13 18.77 7.27 2.15
N MET A 14 18.97 7.81 0.94
CA MET A 14 18.10 7.57 -0.21
C MET A 14 18.12 6.10 -0.62
N GLU A 15 19.29 5.47 -0.70
CA GLU A 15 19.44 4.05 -1.04
C GLU A 15 18.74 3.14 -0.02
N ALA A 16 18.94 3.40 1.28
CA ALA A 16 18.25 2.66 2.35
C ALA A 16 16.72 2.79 2.22
N ARG A 17 16.22 4.02 2.08
CA ARG A 17 14.78 4.27 1.92
C ARG A 17 14.22 3.69 0.61
N ALA A 18 15.00 3.69 -0.47
CA ALA A 18 14.59 3.09 -1.72
C ALA A 18 14.41 1.58 -1.58
N GLY A 19 15.30 0.90 -0.84
CA GLY A 19 15.15 -0.52 -0.52
C GLY A 19 13.86 -0.83 0.25
N GLU A 20 13.58 -0.06 1.30
CA GLU A 20 12.34 -0.20 2.10
C GLU A 20 11.08 0.03 1.26
N VAL A 21 11.05 1.12 0.48
CA VAL A 21 9.91 1.45 -0.38
C VAL A 21 9.73 0.41 -1.48
N ALA A 22 10.81 -0.08 -2.07
CA ALA A 22 10.74 -1.14 -3.08
C ALA A 22 10.13 -2.43 -2.51
N ALA A 23 10.46 -2.78 -1.26
CA ALA A 23 9.84 -3.93 -0.58
C ALA A 23 8.34 -3.73 -0.38
N LEU A 24 7.90 -2.53 0.04
CA LEU A 24 6.48 -2.19 0.17
C LEU A 24 5.75 -2.24 -1.17
N LEU A 25 6.33 -1.67 -2.23
CA LEU A 25 5.77 -1.71 -3.58
C LEU A 25 5.67 -3.13 -4.12
N LYS A 26 6.65 -4.00 -3.79
CA LYS A 26 6.58 -5.42 -4.13
C LYS A 26 5.42 -6.12 -3.42
N THR A 27 5.11 -5.76 -2.18
CA THR A 27 3.91 -6.26 -1.49
C THR A 27 2.66 -5.76 -2.21
N LEU A 28 2.58 -4.48 -2.57
CA LEU A 28 1.39 -3.89 -3.20
C LEU A 28 1.24 -4.20 -4.70
N SER A 29 2.23 -4.77 -5.37
CA SER A 29 2.21 -4.99 -6.83
C SER A 29 1.17 -6.02 -7.31
N HIS A 30 0.49 -6.73 -6.41
CA HIS A 30 -0.60 -7.62 -6.76
C HIS A 30 -1.94 -6.87 -6.78
N PRO A 31 -2.73 -6.93 -7.86
CA PRO A 31 -3.97 -6.14 -7.99
C PRO A 31 -4.94 -6.28 -6.82
N ALA A 32 -5.12 -7.51 -6.31
CA ALA A 32 -5.98 -7.73 -5.14
C ALA A 32 -5.47 -7.03 -3.88
N ARG A 33 -4.16 -7.07 -3.62
CA ARG A 33 -3.55 -6.45 -2.43
C ARG A 33 -3.55 -4.94 -2.53
N LEU A 34 -3.33 -4.39 -3.73
CA LEU A 34 -3.46 -2.95 -3.97
C LEU A 34 -4.89 -2.47 -3.69
N ARG A 35 -5.90 -3.17 -4.21
CA ARG A 35 -7.31 -2.82 -3.96
C ARG A 35 -7.68 -2.92 -2.48
N LEU A 36 -7.20 -3.93 -1.76
CA LEU A 36 -7.37 -4.05 -0.32
C LEU A 36 -6.73 -2.87 0.43
N ALA A 37 -5.49 -2.52 0.09
CA ALA A 37 -4.80 -1.37 0.68
C ALA A 37 -5.53 -0.05 0.42
N CYS A 38 -6.06 0.16 -0.78
CA CYS A 38 -6.88 1.32 -1.11
C CYS A 38 -8.17 1.37 -0.27
N ALA A 39 -8.88 0.24 -0.15
CA ALA A 39 -10.09 0.18 0.68
C ALA A 39 -9.77 0.50 2.15
N LEU A 40 -8.73 -0.10 2.72
CA LEU A 40 -8.34 0.12 4.11
C LEU A 40 -7.82 1.55 4.38
N ALA A 41 -7.30 2.23 3.36
CA ALA A 41 -6.93 3.64 3.47
C ALA A 41 -8.14 4.58 3.64
N GLU A 42 -9.34 4.13 3.25
CA GLU A 42 -10.60 4.88 3.42
C GLU A 42 -11.28 4.61 4.78
N GLY A 43 -10.95 3.51 5.46
CA GLY A 43 -11.55 3.15 6.74
C GLY A 43 -11.35 1.68 7.14
N GLU A 44 -11.87 1.32 8.30
CA GLU A 44 -11.90 -0.05 8.79
C GLU A 44 -13.12 -0.80 8.23
N TYR A 45 -12.94 -2.05 7.83
CA TYR A 45 -13.99 -2.91 7.25
C TYR A 45 -13.87 -4.32 7.79
N ALA A 46 -15.01 -4.98 7.99
CA ALA A 46 -15.05 -6.41 8.21
C ALA A 46 -14.61 -7.17 6.93
N VAL A 47 -14.09 -8.38 7.11
CA VAL A 47 -13.63 -9.24 6.02
C VAL A 47 -14.73 -9.48 4.98
N GLY A 48 -15.97 -9.75 5.42
CA GLY A 48 -17.11 -9.96 4.52
C GLY A 48 -17.49 -8.72 3.71
N GLU A 49 -17.37 -7.53 4.31
CA GLU A 49 -17.60 -6.27 3.58
C GLU A 49 -16.56 -6.05 2.49
N LEU A 50 -15.29 -6.41 2.75
CA LEU A 50 -14.23 -6.35 1.74
C LEU A 50 -14.46 -7.36 0.61
N GLU A 51 -14.98 -8.55 0.90
CA GLU A 51 -15.33 -9.55 -0.13
C GLU A 51 -16.41 -9.02 -1.08
N GLU A 52 -17.49 -8.47 -0.53
CA GLU A 52 -18.58 -7.88 -1.30
C GLU A 52 -18.11 -6.66 -2.10
N ARG A 53 -17.39 -5.75 -1.45
CA ARG A 53 -16.97 -4.47 -2.04
C ARG A 53 -15.93 -4.63 -3.14
N LEU A 54 -15.00 -5.59 -3.00
CA LEU A 54 -13.90 -5.79 -3.94
C LEU A 54 -14.14 -6.94 -4.92
N GLY A 55 -15.21 -7.73 -4.73
CA GLY A 55 -15.50 -8.93 -5.50
C GLY A 55 -14.40 -10.00 -5.39
N ILE A 56 -13.63 -9.99 -4.30
CA ILE A 56 -12.57 -10.96 -4.02
C ILE A 56 -13.15 -11.98 -3.05
N ARG A 57 -13.13 -13.25 -3.43
CA ARG A 57 -13.68 -14.34 -2.62
C ARG A 57 -12.57 -15.04 -1.84
N GLN A 58 -12.92 -15.65 -0.71
CA GLN A 58 -12.06 -16.63 -0.05
C GLN A 58 -11.67 -17.78 -1.00
N PRO A 59 -10.44 -18.34 -0.89
CA PRO A 59 -9.40 -17.98 0.08
C PRO A 59 -8.51 -16.82 -0.38
N THR A 60 -8.72 -16.26 -1.58
CA THR A 60 -7.84 -15.24 -2.16
C THR A 60 -7.74 -13.98 -1.31
N LEU A 61 -8.76 -13.68 -0.50
CA LEU A 61 -8.76 -12.53 0.40
C LEU A 61 -8.04 -12.79 1.74
N SER A 62 -7.93 -14.04 2.21
CA SER A 62 -7.24 -14.39 3.46
C SER A 62 -5.79 -14.88 3.28
N GLN A 63 -5.37 -15.11 2.04
CA GLN A 63 -4.01 -15.47 1.63
C GLN A 63 -3.08 -14.25 1.59
#